data_AF-A0A2U1YTF5-F1
#
_entry.id   AF-A0A2U1YTF5-F1
#
_cell.length_a   1.000
_cell.length_b   1.000
_cell.length_c   1.000
_cell.angle_alpha   90.00
_cell.angle_beta   90.00
_cell.angle_gamma   90.00
#
_symmetry.space_group_name_H-M   'P 1'
#
loop_
_entity.id
_entity.type
_entity.pdbx_description
1 polymer ?
#
loop_
_entity_poly.entity_id
_entity_poly.type
_entity_poly.pdbx_seq_one_letter_code
_entity_poly.pdbx_strand_id
1 'polypeptide(L)'
;MGLDCSHDAFHGAYSAFNRFRQTVARAMGGSFPPHYAYGMDNRPIPQGEFGLVVDPLREDGMWYWGRGYEADTHPGLYEFFTHSDCDGEIAPDMCLKVADELEALLSDIERVSPSEENGHIARAGGYVEVTKRFIAGCRAAAAAGEPLTFG
;
A
#
# COMPACT_ATOMS: atom_id res chain seq x y z
N MET A 1 11.96 14.14 5.00
CA MET A 1 11.10 14.02 6.19
C MET A 1 10.77 12.55 6.38
N GLY A 2 10.71 12.08 7.63
CA GLY A 2 10.33 10.70 7.96
C GLY A 2 8.81 10.59 8.13
N LEU A 3 8.29 9.39 8.00
CA LEU A 3 6.97 8.96 8.36
C LEU A 3 7.10 7.95 9.50
N ASP A 4 6.45 8.24 10.61
CA ASP A 4 6.33 7.44 11.82
C ASP A 4 4.84 7.19 12.07
N CYS A 5 4.42 5.93 11.95
CA CYS A 5 3.06 5.54 12.24
C CYS A 5 2.97 5.04 13.68
N SER A 6 1.90 5.44 14.36
CA SER A 6 1.59 4.94 15.70
C SER A 6 1.51 3.41 15.76
N HIS A 7 1.52 2.88 16.98
CA HIS A 7 1.47 1.43 17.24
C HIS A 7 2.57 0.64 16.50
N ASP A 8 3.70 1.29 16.22
CA ASP A 8 4.85 0.70 15.54
C ASP A 8 4.56 0.18 14.11
N ALA A 9 3.50 0.68 13.47
CA ALA A 9 3.03 0.14 12.20
C ALA A 9 4.02 0.37 11.04
N PHE A 10 4.72 1.51 11.02
CA PHE A 10 5.70 1.84 10.00
C PHE A 10 6.67 2.92 10.46
N HIS A 11 7.94 2.77 10.09
CA HIS A 11 9.01 3.75 10.36
C HIS A 11 9.91 3.89 9.14
N GLY A 12 9.93 5.05 8.51
CA GLY A 12 10.76 5.23 7.32
C GLY A 12 10.64 6.60 6.67
N ALA A 13 11.11 6.73 5.44
CA ALA A 13 10.82 7.90 4.63
C ALA A 13 9.44 7.75 3.95
N TYR A 14 8.75 8.85 3.67
CA TYR A 14 7.56 8.86 2.81
C TYR A 14 7.77 8.11 1.49
N SER A 15 8.96 8.24 0.87
CA SER A 15 9.30 7.51 -0.35
C SER A 15 9.43 5.99 -0.15
N ALA A 16 9.72 5.53 1.07
CA ALA A 16 9.67 4.10 1.40
C ALA A 16 8.22 3.63 1.57
N PHE A 17 7.37 4.43 2.24
CA PHE A 17 5.95 4.11 2.38
C PHE A 17 5.22 4.08 1.02
N ASN A 18 5.55 5.01 0.13
CA ASN A 18 5.02 5.02 -1.23
C ASN A 18 5.41 3.75 -2.02
N ARG A 19 6.66 3.27 -1.87
CA ARG A 19 7.09 1.99 -2.48
C ARG A 19 6.39 0.78 -1.85
N PHE A 20 6.08 0.86 -0.55
CA PHE A 20 5.25 -0.14 0.11
C PHE A 20 3.85 -0.18 -0.51
N ARG A 21 3.15 0.98 -0.65
CA ARG A 21 1.86 1.07 -1.35
C ARG A 21 1.94 0.50 -2.78
N GLN A 22 2.96 0.86 -3.53
CA GLN A 22 3.19 0.31 -4.88
C GLN A 22 3.31 -1.21 -4.91
N THR A 23 3.97 -1.81 -3.92
CA THR A 23 4.13 -3.27 -3.85
C THR A 23 2.81 -3.96 -3.52
N VAL A 24 2.01 -3.40 -2.62
CA VAL A 24 0.66 -3.90 -2.33
C VAL A 24 -0.24 -3.77 -3.55
N ALA A 25 -0.25 -2.60 -4.21
CA ALA A 25 -1.03 -2.38 -5.43
C ALA A 25 -0.60 -3.34 -6.53
N ARG A 26 0.71 -3.61 -6.66
CA ARG A 26 1.22 -4.62 -7.58
C ARG A 26 0.70 -6.01 -7.19
N ALA A 27 0.79 -6.44 -5.93
CA ALA A 27 0.36 -7.78 -5.50
C ALA A 27 -1.06 -8.14 -5.94
N MET A 28 -1.96 -7.16 -5.92
CA MET A 28 -3.35 -7.32 -6.37
C MET A 28 -3.60 -7.10 -7.86
N GLY A 29 -2.55 -6.98 -8.68
CA GLY A 29 -2.63 -6.75 -10.13
C GLY A 29 -2.92 -5.31 -10.54
N GLY A 30 -2.83 -4.37 -9.60
CA GLY A 30 -3.01 -2.92 -9.78
C GLY A 30 -1.69 -2.15 -9.91
N SER A 31 -1.76 -0.83 -9.72
CA SER A 31 -0.61 0.07 -9.72
C SER A 31 -0.87 1.35 -8.94
N PHE A 32 0.18 1.91 -8.33
CA PHE A 32 0.14 3.13 -7.51
C PHE A 32 1.24 4.13 -7.97
N PRO A 33 1.02 5.46 -7.89
CA PRO A 33 1.98 6.47 -8.34
C PRO A 33 3.32 6.49 -7.60
N PRO A 34 4.38 7.02 -8.24
CA PRO A 34 4.51 7.05 -9.69
C PRO A 34 4.38 5.63 -10.23
N HIS A 35 3.55 5.47 -11.25
CA HIS A 35 3.28 4.16 -11.81
C HIS A 35 4.54 3.64 -12.52
N TYR A 36 4.81 2.35 -12.36
CA TYR A 36 5.88 1.72 -13.14
C TYR A 36 5.55 1.83 -14.63
N ALA A 37 6.54 2.16 -15.46
CA ALA A 37 6.37 2.20 -16.91
C ALA A 37 5.99 0.84 -17.51
N TYR A 38 6.05 -0.25 -16.73
CA TYR A 38 5.80 -1.63 -17.13
C TYR A 38 4.88 -2.34 -16.13
N GLY A 39 3.90 -3.09 -16.64
CA GLY A 39 3.00 -3.95 -15.87
C GLY A 39 3.64 -5.29 -15.49
N MET A 40 2.87 -6.15 -14.81
CA MET A 40 3.34 -7.48 -14.36
C MET A 40 3.80 -8.42 -15.49
N ASP A 41 3.24 -8.26 -16.68
CA ASP A 41 3.61 -8.99 -17.89
C ASP A 41 4.81 -8.36 -18.62
N ASN A 42 5.49 -7.41 -17.97
CA ASN A 42 6.58 -6.61 -18.51
C ASN A 42 6.17 -5.80 -19.76
N ARG A 43 4.86 -5.60 -19.99
CA ARG A 43 4.39 -4.74 -21.07
C ARG A 43 4.36 -3.29 -20.61
N PRO A 44 4.69 -2.33 -21.48
CA PRO A 44 4.55 -0.93 -21.16
C PRO A 44 3.11 -0.60 -20.75
N ILE A 45 2.94 0.07 -19.61
CA ILE A 45 1.63 0.62 -19.27
C ILE A 45 1.47 1.93 -20.04
N PRO A 46 0.39 2.13 -20.82
CA PRO A 46 0.16 3.37 -21.54
C PRO A 46 0.22 4.57 -20.60
N GLN A 47 1.14 5.49 -20.86
CA GLN A 47 1.23 6.76 -20.16
C GLN A 47 0.36 7.77 -20.91
N GLY A 48 -0.55 8.44 -20.20
CA GLY A 48 -1.28 9.61 -20.66
C GLY A 48 -0.42 10.88 -20.59
N GLU A 49 -1.10 12.03 -20.69
CA GLU A 49 -0.45 13.33 -20.62
C GLU A 49 0.29 13.49 -19.27
N PHE A 50 1.46 14.13 -19.30
CA PHE A 50 2.36 14.30 -18.13
C PHE A 50 2.99 13.01 -17.55
N GLY A 51 2.94 11.87 -18.25
CA GLY A 51 3.59 10.64 -17.80
C GLY A 51 2.80 9.86 -16.74
N LEU A 52 1.53 10.22 -16.54
CA LEU A 52 0.60 9.52 -15.67
C LEU A 52 0.11 8.25 -16.34
N VAL A 53 0.04 7.13 -15.62
CA VAL A 53 -0.63 5.94 -16.14
C VAL A 53 -2.13 6.16 -16.05
N VAL A 54 -2.80 6.12 -17.19
CA VAL A 54 -4.24 6.26 -17.26
C VAL A 54 -4.82 4.85 -17.24
N ASP A 55 -5.46 4.46 -16.13
CA ASP A 55 -6.38 3.34 -16.18
C ASP A 55 -7.59 3.79 -17.01
N PRO A 56 -7.89 3.14 -18.15
CA PRO A 56 -9.07 3.47 -18.96
C PRO A 56 -10.41 3.27 -18.21
N LEU A 57 -10.40 2.73 -16.98
CA LEU A 57 -11.59 2.51 -16.16
C LEU A 57 -11.85 3.58 -15.08
N ARG A 58 -10.98 4.57 -14.84
CA ARG A 58 -11.20 5.62 -13.81
C ARG A 58 -10.71 7.01 -14.24
N GLU A 59 -11.54 8.04 -14.00
CA GLU A 59 -11.30 9.45 -14.39
C GLU A 59 -10.25 10.19 -13.53
N ASP A 60 -9.87 9.66 -12.37
CA ASP A 60 -9.03 10.34 -11.38
C ASP A 60 -7.53 9.96 -11.44
N GLY A 61 -7.16 8.90 -12.18
CA GLY A 61 -5.79 8.67 -12.67
C GLY A 61 -4.67 8.51 -11.62
N MET A 62 -5.02 8.40 -10.33
CA MET A 62 -4.05 8.41 -9.22
C MET A 62 -3.73 7.02 -8.68
N TRP A 63 -4.41 5.94 -9.04
CA TRP A 63 -4.03 4.54 -8.83
C TRP A 63 -5.14 3.62 -9.36
N TYR A 64 -4.85 2.34 -9.59
CA TYR A 64 -5.89 1.38 -10.02
C TYR A 64 -5.73 -0.01 -9.44
N TRP A 65 -6.83 -0.75 -9.49
CA TRP A 65 -7.01 -2.11 -8.98
C TRP A 65 -6.76 -3.18 -10.06
N GLY A 66 -6.32 -4.38 -9.66
CA GLY A 66 -6.46 -5.54 -10.55
C GLY A 66 -7.93 -5.98 -10.67
N ARG A 67 -8.23 -6.86 -11.63
CA ARG A 67 -9.60 -7.39 -11.80
C ARG A 67 -10.09 -8.06 -10.52
N GLY A 68 -11.30 -7.72 -10.08
CA GLY A 68 -11.96 -8.33 -8.92
C GLY A 68 -11.81 -7.55 -7.61
N TYR A 69 -11.12 -6.41 -7.63
CA TYR A 69 -11.00 -5.52 -6.48
C TYR A 69 -11.79 -4.23 -6.71
N GLU A 70 -12.63 -3.88 -5.74
CA GLU A 70 -13.48 -2.69 -5.74
C GLU A 70 -13.54 -2.11 -4.32
N ALA A 71 -13.86 -0.82 -4.18
CA ALA A 71 -13.95 -0.17 -2.87
C ALA A 71 -14.98 -0.83 -1.95
N ASP A 72 -16.11 -1.29 -2.50
CA ASP A 72 -17.18 -1.93 -1.74
C ASP A 72 -16.80 -3.35 -1.29
N THR A 73 -15.94 -4.03 -2.04
CA THR A 73 -15.51 -5.41 -1.74
C THR A 73 -14.22 -5.46 -0.91
N HIS A 74 -13.37 -4.44 -1.03
CA HIS A 74 -12.07 -4.32 -0.36
C HIS A 74 -11.91 -2.93 0.28
N PRO A 75 -12.80 -2.58 1.23
CA PRO A 75 -12.78 -1.27 1.89
C PRO A 75 -11.48 -1.03 2.67
N GLY A 76 -10.82 -2.09 3.18
CA GLY A 76 -9.56 -1.96 3.90
C GLY A 76 -8.42 -1.50 3.00
N LEU A 77 -8.22 -2.18 1.87
CA LEU A 77 -7.23 -1.78 0.87
C LEU A 77 -7.57 -0.42 0.29
N TYR A 78 -8.85 -0.11 0.09
CA TYR A 78 -9.25 1.21 -0.40
C TYR A 78 -8.77 2.31 0.54
N GLU A 79 -9.07 2.19 1.84
CA GLU A 79 -8.60 3.12 2.85
C GLU A 79 -7.06 3.20 2.89
N PHE A 80 -6.38 2.06 2.82
CA PHE A 80 -4.91 2.00 2.79
C PHE A 80 -4.30 2.80 1.64
N PHE A 81 -4.95 2.86 0.47
CA PHE A 81 -4.46 3.65 -0.66
C PHE A 81 -4.88 5.12 -0.62
N THR A 82 -6.04 5.45 -0.05
CA THR A 82 -6.61 6.80 -0.14
C THR A 82 -6.31 7.70 1.06
N HIS A 83 -5.96 7.16 2.23
CA HIS A 83 -5.65 7.99 3.40
C HIS A 83 -4.42 8.88 3.18
N SER A 84 -4.45 10.06 3.81
CA SER A 84 -3.31 10.99 3.87
C SER A 84 -2.16 10.36 4.65
N ASP A 85 -0.95 10.36 4.11
CA ASP A 85 0.24 9.90 4.82
C ASP A 85 0.91 11.00 5.66
N CYS A 86 0.57 12.28 5.47
CA CYS A 86 1.19 13.40 6.20
C CYS A 86 0.51 13.74 7.55
N ASP A 87 -0.81 13.60 7.63
CA ASP A 87 -1.62 13.94 8.81
C ASP A 87 -2.90 13.07 8.85
N GLY A 88 -2.85 11.87 8.25
CA GLY A 88 -4.01 10.99 8.17
C GLY A 88 -4.14 10.06 9.36
N GLU A 89 -5.31 9.44 9.44
CA GLU A 89 -5.67 8.49 10.47
C GLU A 89 -6.51 7.37 9.84
N ILE A 90 -6.33 6.14 10.30
CA ILE A 90 -7.21 5.02 9.96
C ILE A 90 -8.00 4.65 11.23
N ALA A 91 -9.33 4.64 11.14
CA ALA A 91 -10.20 4.34 12.27
C ALA A 91 -9.99 2.89 12.79
N PRO A 92 -10.21 2.62 14.10
CA PRO A 92 -9.96 1.30 14.70
C PRO A 92 -10.65 0.12 13.99
N ASP A 93 -11.92 0.28 13.59
CA ASP A 93 -12.68 -0.75 12.88
C ASP A 93 -12.20 -0.95 11.44
N MET A 94 -11.74 0.13 10.81
CA MET A 94 -11.12 0.08 9.48
C MET A 94 -9.72 -0.54 9.52
N CYS A 95 -8.95 -0.34 10.60
CA CYS A 95 -7.68 -1.01 10.80
C CYS A 95 -7.81 -2.54 10.77
N LEU A 96 -8.91 -3.10 11.28
CA LEU A 96 -9.17 -4.55 11.18
C LEU A 96 -9.34 -5.00 9.72
N LYS A 97 -10.12 -4.24 8.93
CA LYS A 97 -10.33 -4.54 7.51
C LYS A 97 -9.02 -4.41 6.71
N VAL A 98 -8.27 -3.33 6.95
CA VAL A 98 -6.93 -3.12 6.37
C VAL A 98 -6.01 -4.29 6.69
N ALA A 99 -5.96 -4.70 7.96
CA ALA A 99 -5.13 -5.81 8.42
C ALA A 99 -5.49 -7.13 7.73
N ASP A 100 -6.77 -7.48 7.68
CA ASP A 100 -7.23 -8.75 7.12
C ASP A 100 -7.02 -8.81 5.60
N GLU A 101 -7.28 -7.72 4.88
CA GLU A 101 -7.09 -7.66 3.43
C GLU A 101 -5.60 -7.61 3.04
N LEU A 102 -4.75 -6.95 3.82
CA LEU A 102 -3.29 -7.00 3.63
C LEU A 102 -2.72 -8.39 3.94
N GLU A 103 -3.24 -9.06 4.98
CA GLU A 103 -2.82 -10.42 5.35
C GLU A 103 -3.12 -11.42 4.21
N ALA A 104 -4.28 -11.27 3.57
CA ALA A 104 -4.66 -12.09 2.41
C ALA A 104 -3.72 -11.92 1.20
N LEU A 105 -3.01 -10.78 1.10
CA LEU A 105 -2.08 -10.48 0.01
C LEU A 105 -0.63 -10.90 0.28
N LEU A 106 -0.28 -11.42 1.47
CA LEU A 106 1.12 -11.66 1.84
C LEU A 106 1.87 -12.56 0.85
N SER A 107 1.25 -13.64 0.36
CA SER A 107 1.87 -14.54 -0.62
C SER A 107 2.08 -13.86 -1.98
N ASP A 108 1.17 -12.99 -2.40
CA ASP A 108 1.32 -12.24 -3.63
C ASP A 108 2.35 -11.12 -3.49
N ILE A 109 2.44 -10.47 -2.33
CA ILE A 109 3.47 -9.50 -1.99
C ILE A 109 4.85 -10.15 -2.07
N GLU A 110 5.04 -11.32 -1.46
CA GLU A 110 6.28 -12.08 -1.55
C GLU A 110 6.65 -12.38 -3.01
N ARG A 111 5.68 -12.85 -3.80
CA ARG A 111 5.87 -13.18 -5.23
C ARG A 111 6.29 -11.98 -6.08
N VAL A 112 5.81 -10.78 -5.78
CA VAL A 112 6.06 -9.58 -6.61
C VAL A 112 7.17 -8.69 -6.07
N SER A 113 7.66 -8.98 -4.86
CA SER A 113 8.78 -8.27 -4.25
C SER A 113 10.05 -8.45 -5.09
N PRO A 114 10.86 -7.39 -5.26
CA PRO A 114 12.11 -7.49 -5.99
C PRO A 114 13.10 -8.40 -5.26
N SER A 115 13.96 -9.09 -6.02
CA SER A 115 15.01 -9.96 -5.45
C SER A 115 16.07 -9.18 -4.67
N GLU A 116 16.23 -7.89 -4.97
CA GLU A 116 17.10 -6.97 -4.24
C GLU A 116 16.29 -5.79 -3.73
N GLU A 117 16.26 -5.64 -2.41
CA GLU A 117 15.59 -4.53 -1.73
C GLU A 117 16.62 -3.51 -1.25
N ASN A 118 16.23 -2.25 -1.11
CA ASN A 118 17.13 -1.19 -0.65
C ASN A 118 16.45 -0.20 0.32
N GLY A 119 17.28 0.60 0.97
CA GLY A 119 16.83 1.68 1.85
C GLY A 119 16.06 1.18 3.07
N HIS A 120 15.04 1.96 3.47
CA HIS A 120 14.27 1.69 4.68
C HIS A 120 13.48 0.37 4.63
N ILE A 121 13.00 -0.05 3.44
CA ILE A 121 12.28 -1.31 3.29
C ILE A 121 13.20 -2.50 3.60
N ALA A 122 14.39 -2.56 2.98
CA ALA A 122 15.38 -3.60 3.26
C ALA A 122 15.82 -3.59 4.74
N ARG A 123 16.05 -2.40 5.31
CA ARG A 123 16.39 -2.26 6.74
C ARG A 123 15.29 -2.80 7.66
N ALA A 124 14.02 -2.70 7.25
CA ALA A 124 12.87 -3.19 7.99
C ALA A 124 12.58 -4.69 7.75
N GLY A 125 13.44 -5.41 7.03
CA GLY A 125 13.28 -6.85 6.77
C GLY A 125 12.56 -7.18 5.46
N GLY A 126 12.32 -6.17 4.62
CA GLY A 126 11.70 -6.34 3.31
C GLY A 126 10.21 -6.13 3.27
N TYR A 127 9.61 -6.19 2.07
CA TYR A 127 8.19 -5.84 1.89
C TYR A 127 7.24 -6.75 2.67
N VAL A 128 7.55 -8.04 2.78
CA VAL A 128 6.75 -8.99 3.58
C VAL A 128 6.76 -8.61 5.06
N GLU A 129 7.94 -8.33 5.63
CA GLU A 129 8.05 -7.96 7.05
C GLU A 129 7.47 -6.57 7.33
N VAL A 130 7.65 -5.61 6.41
CA VAL A 130 6.98 -4.31 6.48
C VAL A 130 5.46 -4.48 6.48
N THR A 131 4.91 -5.35 5.63
CA THR A 131 3.48 -5.62 5.57
C THR A 131 2.99 -6.24 6.88
N LYS A 132 3.68 -7.27 7.40
CA LYS A 132 3.34 -7.91 8.68
C LYS A 132 3.38 -6.92 9.83
N ARG A 133 4.37 -6.02 9.86
CA ARG A 133 4.47 -4.98 10.89
C ARG A 133 3.30 -4.00 10.81
N PHE A 134 2.94 -3.57 9.59
CA PHE A 134 1.80 -2.68 9.39
C PHE A 134 0.48 -3.34 9.81
N ILE A 135 0.28 -4.62 9.48
CA ILE A 135 -0.84 -5.45 9.95
C ILE A 135 -0.87 -5.50 11.48
N ALA A 136 0.26 -5.76 12.12
CA ALA A 136 0.36 -5.83 13.58
C ALA A 136 0.03 -4.48 14.23
N GLY A 137 0.50 -3.37 13.66
CA GLY A 137 0.18 -2.02 14.12
C GLY A 137 -1.30 -1.69 13.97
N CYS A 138 -1.93 -2.03 12.84
CA CYS A 138 -3.38 -1.91 12.65
C CYS A 138 -4.16 -2.70 13.70
N ARG A 139 -3.77 -3.96 13.96
CA ARG A 139 -4.42 -4.81 14.98
C ARG A 139 -4.22 -4.25 16.39
N ALA A 140 -3.07 -3.67 16.69
CA ALA A 140 -2.79 -3.05 17.98
C ALA A 140 -3.61 -1.77 18.20
N ALA A 141 -3.72 -0.91 17.18
CA ALA A 141 -4.57 0.28 17.20
C ALA A 141 -6.04 -0.09 17.46
N ALA A 142 -6.54 -1.07 16.69
CA ALA A 142 -7.89 -1.60 16.85
C ALA A 142 -8.15 -2.18 18.25
N ALA A 143 -7.20 -2.95 18.80
CA ALA A 143 -7.29 -3.53 20.13
C ALA A 143 -7.29 -2.47 21.25
N ALA A 144 -6.59 -1.35 21.04
CA ALA A 144 -6.59 -0.21 21.95
C ALA A 144 -7.86 0.67 21.82
N GLY A 145 -8.62 0.51 20.74
CA GLY A 145 -9.73 1.41 20.39
C GLY A 145 -9.25 2.79 19.92
N GLU A 146 -8.01 2.87 19.43
CA GLU A 146 -7.34 4.10 19.01
C GLU A 146 -7.16 4.10 17.48
N PRO A 147 -7.24 5.26 16.81
CA PRO A 147 -6.94 5.34 15.39
C PRO A 147 -5.45 5.11 15.14
N LEU A 148 -5.11 4.51 14.00
CA LEU A 148 -3.74 4.46 13.53
C LEU A 148 -3.37 5.80 12.89
N THR A 149 -2.58 6.61 13.57
CA THR A 149 -2.12 7.94 13.12
C THR A 149 -0.82 7.89 12.31
N PHE A 150 -0.67 8.86 11.40
CA PHE A 150 0.49 9.05 10.50
C PHE A 150 1.11 10.44 10.75
N GLY A 151 2.44 10.53 10.96
CA GLY A 151 3.13 11.82 11.16
C GLY A 151 4.65 11.74 11.19
#